data_AF-A0A0A5G679-F1
#
_entry.id   AF-A0A0A5G679-F1
#
_cell.length_a   1.000
_cell.length_b   1.000
_cell.length_c   1.000
_cell.angle_alpha   90.00
_cell.angle_beta   90.00
_cell.angle_gamma   90.00
#
_symmetry.space_group_name_H-M   'P 1'
#
loop_
_entity.id
_entity.type
_entity.pdbx_description
1 polymer ?
#
loop_
_entity_poly.entity_id
_entity_poly.type
_entity_poly.pdbx_seq_one_letter_code
_entity_poly.pdbx_strand_id
1 'polypeptide(L)'
;MNSFVKWTLGILGVLVALVGFFVILFIVEMTPSQEKEEEITRKATAYLKSHYSGQMEIYDTLFDNMGNFEFEYAAKVSNRDNGVSFLIYENSLGKMVDDYAVSYYEHELHNKIADDIKERFSEIEIITVSYAGTSIEGAYIGEVDLPKIQEVGATPSLMIWLDRGSEANDEDMVDELIDRLKYDIGLPHATISVEYTPNSNEQRLSKQY
;
A
#
# COMPACT_ATOMS: atom_id res chain seq x y z
N MET A 1 17.26 -44.74 36.26
CA MET A 1 16.42 -44.05 35.26
C MET A 1 16.09 -45.04 34.16
N ASN A 2 14.80 -45.36 33.98
CA ASN A 2 14.36 -46.39 33.04
C ASN A 2 14.73 -45.99 31.60
N SER A 3 15.13 -46.94 30.75
CA SER A 3 15.59 -46.65 29.38
C SER A 3 14.55 -45.82 28.61
N PHE A 4 13.26 -46.07 28.84
CA PHE A 4 12.15 -45.30 28.29
C PHE A 4 12.23 -43.79 28.58
N VAL A 5 12.50 -43.39 29.82
CA VAL A 5 12.59 -41.97 30.22
C VAL A 5 13.76 -41.25 29.54
N LYS A 6 14.89 -41.95 29.33
CA LYS A 6 16.05 -41.42 28.61
C LYS A 6 15.72 -41.15 27.14
N TRP A 7 15.01 -42.08 26.49
CA TRP A 7 14.57 -41.91 25.09
C TRP A 7 13.56 -40.77 24.94
N THR A 8 12.58 -40.66 25.82
CA THR A 8 11.60 -39.56 25.80
C THR A 8 12.26 -38.19 25.97
N LEU A 9 13.18 -38.04 26.92
CA LEU A 9 13.91 -36.79 27.13
C LEU A 9 14.83 -36.44 25.95
N GLY A 10 15.46 -37.45 25.33
CA GLY A 10 16.27 -37.26 24.12
C GLY A 10 15.44 -36.75 22.94
N ILE A 11 14.28 -37.36 22.69
CA ILE A 11 13.35 -36.94 21.62
C ILE A 11 12.84 -35.52 21.88
N LEU A 12 12.45 -35.21 23.12
CA LEU A 12 11.98 -33.88 23.49
C LEU A 12 13.09 -32.82 23.33
N GLY A 13 14.33 -33.14 23.70
CA GLY A 13 15.48 -32.26 23.49
C GLY A 13 15.73 -31.96 22.01
N VAL A 14 15.64 -32.97 21.15
CA VAL A 14 15.77 -32.80 19.69
C VAL A 14 14.61 -31.95 19.15
N LEU A 15 13.38 -32.19 19.58
CA LEU A 15 12.21 -31.38 19.17
C LEU A 15 12.37 -29.92 19.56
N VAL A 16 12.80 -29.62 20.79
CA VAL A 16 13.03 -28.25 21.24
C VAL A 16 14.14 -27.59 20.44
N ALA A 17 15.24 -28.31 20.16
CA ALA A 17 16.33 -27.79 19.34
C ALA A 17 15.86 -27.49 17.90
N LEU A 18 15.04 -28.36 17.30
CA LEU A 18 14.46 -28.14 15.98
C LEU A 18 13.54 -26.93 15.96
N VAL A 19 12.63 -26.80 16.93
CA VAL A 19 11.75 -25.63 17.04
C VAL A 19 12.57 -24.35 17.21
N GLY A 20 13.58 -24.36 18.09
CA GLY A 20 14.48 -23.22 18.28
C GLY A 20 15.22 -22.84 17.00
N PHE A 21 15.68 -23.83 16.22
CA PHE A 21 16.32 -23.60 14.92
C PHE A 21 15.36 -22.95 13.92
N PHE A 22 14.12 -23.43 13.79
CA PHE A 22 13.13 -22.81 12.91
C PHE A 22 12.77 -21.38 13.33
N VAL A 23 12.69 -21.10 14.63
CA VAL A 23 12.46 -19.73 15.13
C VAL A 23 13.60 -18.80 14.73
N ILE A 24 14.85 -19.26 14.82
CA ILE A 24 16.01 -18.46 14.40
C ILE A 24 15.96 -18.20 12.90
N LEU A 25 15.70 -19.22 12.08
CA LEU A 25 15.57 -19.05 10.63
C LEU A 25 14.49 -18.04 10.28
N PHE A 26 13.33 -18.14 10.93
CA PHE A 26 12.23 -17.19 10.74
C PHE A 26 12.63 -15.76 11.09
N ILE A 27 13.29 -15.53 12.23
CA ILE A 27 13.75 -14.19 12.61
C ILE A 27 14.73 -13.63 11.57
N VAL A 28 15.66 -14.45 11.07
CA VAL A 28 16.63 -14.04 10.05
C VAL A 28 15.95 -13.66 8.75
N GLU A 29 14.99 -14.48 8.28
CA GLU A 29 14.23 -14.22 7.05
C GLU A 29 13.36 -12.95 7.16
N MET A 30 12.82 -12.67 8.35
CA MET A 30 11.97 -11.51 8.60
C MET A 30 12.75 -10.21 8.86
N THR A 31 14.08 -10.26 8.91
CA THR A 31 14.94 -9.10 9.18
C THR A 31 15.48 -8.54 7.87
N PRO A 32 15.38 -7.21 7.65
CA PRO A 32 15.95 -6.59 6.45
C PRO A 32 17.49 -6.73 6.42
N SER A 33 18.03 -6.89 5.21
CA SER A 33 19.47 -6.98 4.95
C SER A 33 20.01 -5.63 4.53
N GLN A 34 20.95 -5.09 5.31
CA GLN A 34 21.63 -3.83 4.97
C GLN A 34 22.26 -3.86 3.56
N GLU A 35 22.83 -5.00 3.14
CA GLU A 35 23.42 -5.13 1.80
C GLU A 35 22.36 -4.96 0.70
N LYS A 36 21.16 -5.52 0.89
CA LYS A 36 20.06 -5.39 -0.07
C LYS A 36 19.46 -3.99 -0.06
N GLU A 37 19.36 -3.35 1.10
CA GLU A 37 18.95 -1.94 1.23
C GLU A 37 19.91 -1.00 0.49
N GLU A 38 21.23 -1.21 0.64
CA GLU A 38 22.26 -0.47 -0.08
C GLU A 38 22.20 -0.74 -1.59
N GLU A 39 21.96 -1.99 -2.00
CA GLU A 39 21.80 -2.36 -3.41
C GLU A 39 20.61 -1.66 -4.05
N ILE A 40 19.41 -1.75 -3.45
CA ILE A 40 18.21 -1.15 -4.01
C ILE A 40 18.32 0.37 -4.05
N THR A 41 18.91 0.99 -3.03
CA THR A 41 19.18 2.44 -2.99
C THR A 41 20.07 2.87 -4.14
N ARG A 42 21.14 2.11 -4.40
CA ARG A 42 22.06 2.39 -5.53
C ARG A 42 21.36 2.23 -6.89
N LYS A 43 20.57 1.17 -7.08
CA LYS A 43 19.80 0.93 -8.31
C LYS A 43 18.76 2.04 -8.54
N ALA A 44 18.00 2.39 -7.52
CA ALA A 44 17.02 3.47 -7.56
C ALA A 44 17.68 4.83 -7.82
N THR A 45 18.85 5.10 -7.24
CA THR A 45 19.61 6.34 -7.52
C THR A 45 20.00 6.42 -9.00
N ALA A 46 20.44 5.31 -9.60
CA ALA A 46 20.78 5.27 -11.02
C ALA A 46 19.54 5.47 -11.91
N TYR A 47 18.43 4.81 -11.55
CA TYR A 47 17.16 4.94 -12.22
C TYR A 47 16.62 6.38 -12.19
N LEU A 48 16.63 7.03 -11.01
CA LEU A 48 16.20 8.42 -10.87
C LEU A 48 16.98 9.36 -11.79
N LYS A 49 18.30 9.17 -11.88
CA LYS A 49 19.15 9.99 -12.78
C LYS A 49 18.83 9.80 -14.26
N SER A 50 18.29 8.65 -14.66
CA SER A 50 17.95 8.38 -16.06
C SER A 50 16.51 8.75 -16.42
N HIS A 51 15.61 8.81 -15.44
CA HIS A 51 14.17 9.00 -15.66
C HIS A 51 13.60 10.32 -15.15
N TYR A 52 14.34 11.06 -14.32
CA TYR A 52 13.87 12.30 -13.68
C TYR A 52 14.94 13.39 -13.68
N SER A 53 14.50 14.65 -13.74
CA SER A 53 15.34 15.86 -13.86
C SER A 53 15.97 16.33 -12.53
N GLY A 54 15.76 15.61 -11.42
CA GLY A 54 16.49 15.81 -10.16
C GLY A 54 15.68 16.31 -8.97
N GLN A 55 14.35 16.25 -9.02
CA GLN A 55 13.45 16.67 -7.93
C GLN A 55 13.12 15.55 -6.93
N MET A 56 13.61 14.34 -7.21
CA MET A 56 13.30 13.13 -6.46
C MET A 56 14.36 12.87 -5.39
N GLU A 57 13.90 12.55 -4.18
CA GLU A 57 14.75 12.19 -3.05
C GLU A 57 14.40 10.80 -2.53
N ILE A 58 15.38 9.90 -2.52
CA ILE A 58 15.27 8.64 -1.78
C ILE A 58 15.43 8.97 -0.30
N TYR A 59 14.43 8.65 0.52
CA TYR A 59 14.45 8.95 1.95
C TYR A 59 14.52 7.70 2.83
N ASP A 60 14.17 6.53 2.30
CA ASP A 60 14.16 5.26 3.04
C ASP A 60 14.08 4.06 2.08
N THR A 61 14.09 2.85 2.62
CA THR A 61 13.82 1.60 1.89
C THR A 61 12.62 0.86 2.49
N LEU A 62 12.07 -0.09 1.74
CA LEU A 62 10.99 -0.98 2.17
C LEU A 62 11.42 -2.41 1.90
N PHE A 63 11.39 -3.25 2.93
CA PHE A 63 11.55 -4.70 2.82
C PHE A 63 10.19 -5.37 2.99
N ASP A 64 9.76 -6.11 1.97
CA ASP A 64 8.52 -6.90 2.02
C ASP A 64 8.81 -8.31 2.52
N ASN A 65 8.79 -8.47 3.83
CA ASN A 65 9.04 -9.74 4.50
C ASN A 65 7.87 -10.73 4.44
N MET A 66 6.70 -10.32 3.94
CA MET A 66 5.48 -11.13 3.92
C MET A 66 4.98 -11.43 2.50
N GLY A 67 5.64 -10.93 1.46
CA GLY A 67 5.26 -11.18 0.06
C GLY A 67 3.93 -10.52 -0.32
N ASN A 68 3.67 -9.32 0.20
CA ASN A 68 2.51 -8.51 -0.16
C ASN A 68 2.67 -7.81 -1.51
N PHE A 69 3.92 -7.60 -1.95
CA PHE A 69 4.27 -6.88 -3.16
C PHE A 69 5.01 -7.80 -4.14
N GLU A 70 5.15 -7.36 -5.39
CA GLU A 70 5.90 -8.10 -6.41
C GLU A 70 7.43 -7.97 -6.26
N PHE A 71 7.89 -7.17 -5.30
CA PHE A 71 9.29 -6.92 -5.00
C PHE A 71 9.64 -7.42 -3.59
N GLU A 72 10.92 -7.77 -3.38
CA GLU A 72 11.45 -8.02 -2.04
C GLU A 72 11.89 -6.70 -1.37
N TYR A 73 12.55 -5.82 -2.13
CA TYR A 73 13.00 -4.52 -1.67
C TYR A 73 12.58 -3.40 -2.62
N ALA A 74 12.20 -2.26 -2.07
CA ALA A 74 11.96 -1.02 -2.80
C ALA A 74 12.70 0.15 -2.15
N ALA A 75 13.07 1.15 -2.95
CA ALA A 75 13.44 2.46 -2.45
C ALA A 75 12.20 3.33 -2.32
N LYS A 76 12.03 4.00 -1.17
CA LYS A 76 10.97 5.00 -0.98
C LYS A 76 11.48 6.35 -1.45
N VAL A 77 10.72 6.97 -2.34
CA VAL A 77 11.10 8.20 -3.02
C VAL A 77 10.03 9.25 -2.78
N SER A 78 10.46 10.49 -2.55
CA SER A 78 9.56 11.64 -2.47
C SER A 78 9.88 12.63 -3.59
N ASN A 79 8.85 13.11 -4.26
CA ASN A 79 8.91 14.27 -5.14
C ASN A 79 8.74 15.55 -4.29
N ARG A 80 9.79 16.37 -4.22
CA ARG A 80 9.79 17.56 -3.37
C ARG A 80 8.90 18.70 -3.91
N ASP A 81 8.55 18.70 -5.18
CA ASP A 81 7.78 19.77 -5.81
C ASP A 81 6.28 19.62 -5.54
N ASN A 82 5.77 18.39 -5.50
CA ASN A 82 4.34 18.12 -5.32
C ASN A 82 4.00 17.28 -4.08
N GLY A 83 5.00 16.81 -3.32
CA GLY A 83 4.81 16.05 -2.09
C GLY A 83 4.39 14.58 -2.29
N VAL A 84 4.37 14.09 -3.53
CA VAL A 84 4.03 12.69 -3.83
C VAL A 84 5.16 11.77 -3.38
N SER A 85 4.82 10.74 -2.62
CA SER A 85 5.72 9.64 -2.26
C SER A 85 5.37 8.40 -3.05
N PHE A 86 6.39 7.70 -3.54
CA PHE A 86 6.25 6.55 -4.43
C PHE A 86 7.42 5.58 -4.23
N LEU A 87 7.35 4.41 -4.83
CA LEU A 87 8.32 3.33 -4.75
C LEU A 87 9.07 3.14 -6.07
N ILE A 88 10.34 2.79 -5.95
CA ILE A 88 11.17 2.31 -7.05
C ILE A 88 11.69 0.93 -6.67
N TYR A 89 11.43 -0.06 -7.50
CA TYR A 89 11.77 -1.45 -7.20
C TYR A 89 12.17 -2.23 -8.46
N GLU A 90 12.77 -3.39 -8.24
CA GLU A 90 13.04 -4.34 -9.32
C GLU A 90 11.86 -5.30 -9.43
N ASN A 91 11.20 -5.34 -10.58
CA ASN A 91 10.07 -6.24 -10.81
C ASN A 91 10.53 -7.69 -11.02
N SER A 92 9.56 -8.61 -11.16
CA SER A 92 9.80 -10.04 -11.38
C SER A 92 10.67 -10.39 -12.60
N LEU A 93 10.87 -9.46 -13.55
CA LEU A 93 11.73 -9.63 -14.73
C LEU A 93 13.16 -9.07 -14.53
N GLY A 94 13.50 -8.60 -13.33
CA GLY A 94 14.79 -7.99 -13.04
C GLY A 94 14.91 -6.55 -13.58
N LYS A 95 13.79 -5.87 -13.87
CA LYS A 95 13.79 -4.50 -14.38
C LYS A 95 13.40 -3.52 -13.29
N MET A 96 14.16 -2.43 -13.19
CA MET A 96 13.78 -1.29 -12.36
C MET A 96 12.54 -0.62 -12.94
N VAL A 97 11.54 -0.40 -12.10
CA VAL A 97 10.29 0.30 -12.40
C VAL A 97 9.93 1.21 -11.22
N ASP A 98 8.95 2.08 -11.44
CA ASP A 98 8.37 2.93 -10.40
C ASP A 98 6.84 2.95 -10.49
N ASP A 99 6.19 3.33 -9.40
CA ASP A 99 4.74 3.51 -9.30
C ASP A 99 4.33 4.99 -9.21
N TYR A 100 5.19 5.92 -9.63
CA TYR A 100 4.99 7.37 -9.45
C TYR A 100 3.64 7.86 -9.99
N ALA A 101 3.25 7.42 -11.20
CA ALA A 101 2.00 7.83 -11.80
C ALA A 101 0.78 7.38 -10.99
N VAL A 102 0.81 6.16 -10.45
CA VAL A 102 -0.25 5.64 -9.57
C VAL A 102 -0.32 6.48 -8.30
N SER A 103 0.81 6.65 -7.61
CA SER A 103 0.89 7.45 -6.37
C SER A 103 0.47 8.90 -6.59
N TYR A 104 0.78 9.49 -7.75
CA TYR A 104 0.36 10.85 -8.10
C TYR A 104 -1.16 10.96 -8.18
N TYR A 105 -1.84 10.05 -8.88
CA TYR A 105 -3.30 10.09 -8.99
C TYR A 105 -4.00 9.76 -7.68
N GLU A 106 -3.45 8.85 -6.88
CA GLU A 106 -3.95 8.56 -5.52
C GLU A 106 -3.86 9.81 -4.63
N HIS A 107 -2.70 10.49 -4.65
CA HIS A 107 -2.47 11.73 -3.91
C HIS A 107 -3.41 12.85 -4.34
N GLU A 108 -3.54 13.07 -5.66
CA GLU A 108 -4.44 14.08 -6.23
C GLU A 108 -5.91 13.83 -5.85
N LEU A 109 -6.39 12.59 -5.95
CA LEU A 109 -7.76 12.27 -5.59
C LEU A 109 -7.98 12.40 -4.08
N HIS A 110 -7.07 11.86 -3.26
CA HIS A 110 -7.13 12.01 -1.80
C HIS A 110 -7.27 13.48 -1.40
N ASN A 111 -6.42 14.37 -1.93
CA ASN A 111 -6.46 15.80 -1.59
C ASN A 111 -7.78 16.48 -2.01
N LYS A 112 -8.46 15.99 -3.05
CA LYS A 112 -9.76 16.54 -3.48
C LYS A 112 -10.91 16.12 -2.58
N ILE A 113 -10.83 14.94 -1.95
CA ILE A 113 -11.96 14.34 -1.21
C ILE A 113 -11.78 14.34 0.30
N ALA A 114 -10.56 14.42 0.82
CA ALA A 114 -10.28 14.20 2.23
C ALA A 114 -11.05 15.16 3.16
N ASP A 115 -11.12 16.44 2.82
CA ASP A 115 -11.80 17.43 3.67
C ASP A 115 -13.32 17.22 3.69
N ASP A 116 -13.92 16.91 2.54
CA ASP A 116 -15.35 16.59 2.42
C ASP A 116 -15.70 15.28 3.15
N ILE A 117 -14.84 14.26 3.10
CA ILE A 117 -15.01 13.05 3.91
C ILE A 117 -14.96 13.40 5.41
N LYS A 118 -14.03 14.26 5.83
CA LYS A 118 -13.91 14.72 7.23
C LYS A 118 -15.06 15.59 7.70
N GLU A 119 -15.73 16.30 6.79
CA GLU A 119 -16.94 17.06 7.09
C GLU A 119 -18.17 16.16 7.23
N ARG A 120 -18.19 15.03 6.50
CA ARG A 120 -19.30 14.06 6.49
C ARG A 120 -19.23 13.07 7.64
N PHE A 121 -18.08 12.42 7.82
CA PHE A 121 -17.92 11.33 8.77
C PHE A 121 -17.20 11.80 10.04
N SER A 122 -17.70 11.36 11.19
CA SER A 122 -17.04 11.49 12.49
C SER A 122 -16.09 10.32 12.76
N GLU A 123 -15.11 10.54 13.63
CA GLU A 123 -14.22 9.48 14.17
C GLU A 123 -13.43 8.74 13.07
N ILE A 124 -13.02 9.46 12.02
CA ILE A 124 -12.19 8.90 10.96
C ILE A 124 -10.79 8.56 11.49
N GLU A 125 -10.40 7.30 11.30
CA GLU A 125 -9.05 6.81 11.57
C GLU A 125 -8.16 6.95 10.33
N ILE A 126 -8.62 6.48 9.17
CA ILE A 126 -7.85 6.51 7.92
C ILE A 126 -8.74 6.72 6.70
N ILE A 127 -8.17 7.40 5.70
CA ILE A 127 -8.73 7.48 4.34
C ILE A 127 -7.65 6.97 3.39
N THR A 128 -7.99 5.98 2.59
CA THR A 128 -7.08 5.40 1.59
C THR A 128 -7.72 5.49 0.22
N VAL A 129 -6.95 5.93 -0.76
CA VAL A 129 -7.31 5.92 -2.18
C VAL A 129 -6.34 4.97 -2.87
N SER A 130 -6.85 4.08 -3.71
CA SER A 130 -6.02 3.16 -4.49
C SER A 130 -6.47 3.05 -5.95
N TYR A 131 -5.50 2.97 -6.86
CA TYR A 131 -5.70 2.62 -8.28
C TYR A 131 -5.05 1.28 -8.65
N ALA A 132 -5.13 0.27 -7.78
CA ALA A 132 -4.53 -1.04 -7.99
C ALA A 132 -5.08 -1.78 -9.23
N GLY A 133 -4.19 -2.42 -10.00
CA GLY A 133 -4.53 -3.24 -11.16
C GLY A 133 -5.09 -2.46 -12.34
N THR A 134 -4.76 -1.17 -12.44
CA THR A 134 -5.30 -0.27 -13.48
C THR A 134 -4.35 -0.11 -14.66
N SER A 135 -4.85 0.50 -15.74
CA SER A 135 -4.09 0.88 -16.93
C SER A 135 -2.95 1.86 -16.68
N ILE A 136 -2.84 2.44 -15.48
CA ILE A 136 -1.78 3.37 -15.09
C ILE A 136 -0.47 2.61 -14.84
N GLU A 137 -0.54 1.42 -14.25
CA GLU A 137 0.62 0.64 -13.82
C GLU A 137 1.55 0.33 -15.01
N GLY A 138 2.78 0.83 -14.93
CA GLY A 138 3.80 0.64 -15.96
C GLY A 138 3.55 1.38 -17.29
N ALA A 139 2.45 2.11 -17.44
CA ALA A 139 2.15 2.88 -18.65
C ALA A 139 2.86 4.24 -18.66
N TYR A 140 3.06 4.82 -17.48
CA TYR A 140 3.67 6.14 -17.28
C TYR A 140 4.85 5.99 -16.32
N ILE A 141 6.05 5.96 -16.89
CA ILE A 141 7.30 5.72 -16.16
C ILE A 141 8.20 6.95 -16.29
N GLY A 142 8.73 7.43 -15.16
CA GLY A 142 9.60 8.60 -15.15
C GLY A 142 8.86 9.94 -15.12
N GLU A 143 9.60 11.01 -15.39
CA GLU A 143 9.05 12.36 -15.53
C GLU A 143 8.36 12.52 -16.89
N VAL A 144 7.08 12.13 -16.92
CA VAL A 144 6.21 12.24 -18.09
C VAL A 144 5.04 13.17 -17.80
N ASP A 145 4.54 13.82 -18.85
CA ASP A 145 3.29 14.58 -18.76
C ASP A 145 2.14 13.60 -18.52
N LEU A 146 1.65 13.57 -17.27
CA LEU A 146 0.53 12.73 -16.88
C LEU A 146 -0.78 13.30 -17.47
N PRO A 147 -1.56 12.50 -18.20
CA PRO A 147 -2.87 12.93 -18.68
C PRO A 147 -3.82 13.17 -17.50
N LYS A 148 -4.99 13.73 -17.78
CA LYS A 148 -6.02 13.83 -16.75
C LYS A 148 -6.53 12.44 -16.40
N ILE A 149 -6.88 12.22 -15.14
CA ILE A 149 -7.33 10.89 -14.67
C ILE A 149 -8.54 10.36 -15.46
N GLN A 150 -9.42 11.25 -15.91
CA GLN A 150 -10.60 10.92 -16.71
C GLN A 150 -10.24 10.36 -18.10
N GLU A 151 -9.05 10.65 -18.60
CA GLU A 151 -8.55 10.19 -19.91
C GLU A 151 -7.89 8.81 -19.81
N VAL A 152 -7.47 8.38 -18.62
CA VAL A 152 -6.77 7.09 -18.40
C VAL A 152 -7.75 5.93 -18.24
N GLY A 153 -9.01 6.22 -17.92
CA GLY A 153 -10.06 5.21 -17.73
C GLY A 153 -9.83 4.31 -16.51
N ALA A 154 -9.01 4.75 -15.55
CA ALA A 154 -8.74 4.03 -14.32
C ALA A 154 -9.88 4.22 -13.31
N THR A 155 -10.17 3.17 -12.54
CA THR A 155 -11.26 3.14 -11.54
C THR A 155 -10.66 3.10 -10.14
N PRO A 156 -10.85 4.12 -9.29
CA PRO A 156 -10.30 4.11 -7.95
C PRO A 156 -11.13 3.24 -6.99
N SER A 157 -10.45 2.78 -5.95
CA SER A 157 -11.05 2.25 -4.73
C SER A 157 -10.77 3.18 -3.56
N LEU A 158 -11.81 3.55 -2.82
CA LEU A 158 -11.74 4.37 -1.62
C LEU A 158 -12.06 3.51 -0.41
N MET A 159 -11.23 3.60 0.62
CA MET A 159 -11.44 2.93 1.90
C MET A 159 -11.42 3.97 3.02
N ILE A 160 -12.47 4.00 3.83
CA ILE A 160 -12.63 4.93 4.94
C ILE A 160 -12.78 4.08 6.20
N TRP A 161 -11.90 4.25 7.18
CA TRP A 161 -12.01 3.55 8.45
C TRP A 161 -12.49 4.51 9.52
N LEU A 162 -13.52 4.09 10.24
CA LEU A 162 -14.17 4.86 11.30
C LEU A 162 -14.00 4.13 12.63
N ASP A 163 -13.47 4.81 13.63
CA ASP A 163 -13.36 4.32 15.02
C ASP A 163 -14.69 4.43 15.77
N ARG A 164 -15.77 4.04 15.09
CA ARG A 164 -17.13 3.96 15.62
C ARG A 164 -17.92 2.86 14.92
N GLY A 165 -19.08 2.53 15.47
CA GLY A 165 -20.04 1.67 14.77
C GLY A 165 -20.76 2.38 13.61
N SER A 166 -21.42 1.58 12.78
CA SER A 166 -22.32 2.04 11.71
C SER A 166 -23.43 2.93 12.24
N GLU A 167 -23.67 4.06 11.58
CA GLU A 167 -24.78 4.98 11.83
C GLU A 167 -25.79 4.95 10.68
N ALA A 168 -27.06 5.27 10.98
CA ALA A 168 -28.15 5.14 10.01
C ALA A 168 -28.00 6.03 8.76
N ASN A 169 -27.24 7.12 8.86
CA ASN A 169 -26.98 8.10 7.81
C ASN A 169 -25.67 7.85 7.05
N ASP A 170 -24.86 6.85 7.43
CA ASP A 170 -23.60 6.55 6.73
C ASP A 170 -23.86 6.18 5.27
N GLU A 171 -24.96 5.49 4.99
CA GLU A 171 -25.34 5.10 3.65
C GLU A 171 -25.61 6.31 2.75
N ASP A 172 -26.36 7.30 3.25
CA ASP A 172 -26.66 8.55 2.54
C ASP A 172 -25.36 9.36 2.31
N MET A 173 -24.46 9.38 3.30
CA MET A 173 -23.15 10.06 3.17
C MET A 173 -22.28 9.42 2.08
N VAL A 174 -22.31 8.09 1.95
CA VAL A 174 -21.61 7.39 0.87
C VAL A 174 -22.26 7.70 -0.48
N ASP A 175 -23.58 7.76 -0.59
CA ASP A 175 -24.26 8.12 -1.84
C ASP A 175 -23.94 9.56 -2.28
N GLU A 176 -23.88 10.51 -1.35
CA GLU A 176 -23.46 11.87 -1.67
C GLU A 176 -21.98 11.94 -2.11
N LEU A 177 -21.11 11.14 -1.51
CA LEU A 177 -19.71 11.02 -1.96
C LEU A 177 -19.61 10.40 -3.36
N ILE A 178 -20.45 9.41 -3.68
CA ILE A 178 -20.58 8.83 -5.02
C ILE A 178 -20.97 9.91 -6.02
N ASP A 179 -22.00 10.71 -5.71
CA ASP A 179 -22.46 11.78 -6.58
C ASP A 179 -21.36 12.80 -6.86
N ARG A 180 -20.59 13.18 -5.84
CA ARG A 180 -19.46 14.09 -6.00
C ARG A 180 -18.35 13.51 -6.89
N LEU A 181 -17.95 12.25 -6.65
CA LEU A 181 -16.94 11.59 -7.49
C LEU A 181 -17.39 11.51 -8.95
N LYS A 182 -18.67 11.17 -9.15
CA LYS A 182 -19.25 10.98 -10.48
C LYS A 182 -19.45 12.27 -11.25
N TYR A 183 -20.06 13.28 -10.63
CA TYR A 183 -20.52 14.48 -11.32
C TYR A 183 -19.56 15.66 -11.19
N ASP A 184 -18.91 15.84 -10.05
CA ASP A 184 -18.00 16.98 -9.83
C ASP A 184 -16.58 16.64 -10.27
N ILE A 185 -16.10 15.45 -9.88
CA ILE A 185 -14.74 15.00 -10.22
C ILE A 185 -14.72 14.31 -11.60
N GLY A 186 -15.85 13.77 -12.05
CA GLY A 186 -15.98 13.16 -13.38
C GLY A 186 -15.37 11.77 -13.47
N LEU A 187 -15.35 11.02 -12.37
CA LEU A 187 -14.94 9.61 -12.33
C LEU A 187 -16.18 8.73 -12.57
N PRO A 188 -16.29 8.04 -13.71
CA PRO A 188 -17.51 7.34 -14.08
C PRO A 188 -17.78 6.12 -13.21
N HIS A 189 -16.73 5.55 -12.61
CA HIS A 189 -16.77 4.37 -11.77
C HIS A 189 -15.86 4.55 -10.57
N ALA A 190 -16.26 4.03 -9.41
CA ALA A 190 -15.40 3.86 -8.25
C ALA A 190 -15.98 2.80 -7.31
N THR A 191 -15.11 2.21 -6.48
CA THR A 191 -15.54 1.41 -5.32
C THR A 191 -15.32 2.23 -4.06
N ILE A 192 -16.31 2.28 -3.16
CA ILE A 192 -16.21 2.93 -1.86
C ILE A 192 -16.50 1.89 -0.78
N SER A 193 -15.66 1.84 0.24
CA SER A 193 -15.86 0.97 1.40
C SER A 193 -15.63 1.75 2.69
N VAL A 194 -16.56 1.62 3.63
CA VAL A 194 -16.48 2.15 4.99
C VAL A 194 -16.35 0.97 5.94
N GLU A 195 -15.27 0.94 6.72
CA GLU A 195 -14.99 -0.07 7.75
C GLU A 195 -15.22 0.53 9.14
N TYR A 196 -15.77 -0.27 10.05
CA TYR A 196 -16.17 0.17 11.39
C TYR A 196 -15.43 -0.61 12.49
N THR A 197 -14.86 0.10 13.48
CA THR A 197 -14.19 -0.51 14.65
C THR A 197 -14.74 0.05 15.98
N PRO A 198 -14.91 -0.75 17.06
CA PRO A 198 -15.01 -2.20 17.13
C PRO A 198 -16.31 -2.61 17.85
N ASN A 199 -17.52 -2.32 17.32
CA ASN A 199 -18.77 -2.79 17.97
C ASN A 199 -20.07 -2.69 17.16
N SER A 200 -20.03 -2.58 15.83
CA SER A 200 -21.26 -2.67 15.02
C SER A 200 -21.58 -4.10 14.58
N ASN A 201 -22.87 -4.42 14.48
CA ASN A 201 -23.35 -5.65 13.82
C ASN A 201 -23.00 -5.66 12.32
N GLU A 202 -22.88 -4.47 11.73
CA GLU A 202 -22.45 -4.23 10.36
C GLU A 202 -20.99 -3.78 10.36
N GLN A 203 -20.10 -4.67 9.94
CA GLN A 203 -18.65 -4.44 10.01
C GLN A 203 -18.14 -3.59 8.84
N ARG A 204 -18.89 -3.55 7.73
CA ARG A 204 -18.50 -2.87 6.50
C ARG A 204 -19.72 -2.45 5.68
N LEU A 205 -19.70 -1.20 5.22
CA LEU A 205 -20.57 -0.69 4.15
C LEU A 205 -19.74 -0.61 2.86
N SER A 206 -20.24 -1.13 1.75
CA SER A 206 -19.51 -1.07 0.47
C SER A 206 -20.46 -0.82 -0.69
N LYS A 207 -20.11 0.14 -1.55
CA LYS A 207 -20.86 0.53 -2.74
C LYS A 207 -19.92 0.64 -3.95
N GLN A 208 -20.45 0.30 -5.12
CA GLN A 208 -19.79 0.48 -6.42
C GLN A 208 -20.78 1.13 -7.39
N TYR A 209 -20.29 1.89 -8.37
CA TYR A 209 -21.09 2.45 -9.44
C TYR A 209 -20.33 2.49 -10.76
#